data_AF-A0A357I6G3-F1
#
_entry.id   AF-A0A357I6G3-F1
#
_cell.length_a   1.000
_cell.length_b   1.000
_cell.length_c   1.000
_cell.angle_alpha   90.00
_cell.angle_beta   90.00
_cell.angle_gamma   90.00
#
_symmetry.space_group_name_H-M   'P 1'
#
loop_
_entity.id
_entity.type
_entity.pdbx_description
1 polymer ?
#
loop_
_entity_poly.entity_id
_entity_poly.type
_entity_poly.pdbx_seq_one_letter_code
_entity_poly.pdbx_strand_id
1 'polypeptide(L)'
;MTKAKLDDTGKTVFDNIYTSPDPRAYCAAMQGLDYVIPERAQPIFSDLFHTYQHYYQRPQVNVLDLGSSYGINAALLRYAMTLPDLYARYTSDSAQALSTDALLERDRQDYADIRDHANLHMTGMDISAPALHYGRASGLLQDTVEANLEVDAPTPAQAQSLARTDCLISSGCFGYVTTTTLEKIIAACQPRKPWMAHCVLRMFPLDTLSSMLQDHGYRVQIHATLVPQRRFASAEEQQEVITRLQALDIDPRGWEDQGWLYAHVITAKHDGSIPR
;
A
#
# COMPACT_ATOMS: atom_id res chain seq x y z
N MET A 1 28.27 9.22 -8.98
CA MET A 1 26.87 8.80 -8.90
C MET A 1 26.85 7.29 -8.99
N THR A 2 26.53 6.61 -7.89
CA THR A 2 26.38 5.15 -7.86
C THR A 2 25.15 4.79 -8.68
N LYS A 3 25.30 3.97 -9.71
CA LYS A 3 24.21 3.56 -10.61
C LYS A 3 23.12 2.89 -9.76
N ALA A 4 21.90 3.43 -9.76
CA ALA A 4 20.79 2.81 -9.06
C ALA A 4 20.56 1.41 -9.63
N LYS A 5 20.41 0.40 -8.77
CA LYS A 5 20.14 -0.97 -9.19
C LYS A 5 18.67 -1.07 -9.60
N LEU A 6 18.40 -1.54 -10.82
CA LEU A 6 17.06 -1.86 -11.28
C LEU A 6 16.74 -3.34 -10.97
N ASP A 7 15.48 -3.66 -10.70
CA ASP A 7 14.97 -5.04 -10.64
C ASP A 7 14.63 -5.58 -12.03
N ASP A 8 14.18 -6.84 -12.10
CA ASP A 8 13.81 -7.52 -13.36
C ASP A 8 12.61 -6.86 -14.07
N THR A 9 11.94 -5.93 -13.41
CA THR A 9 10.83 -5.14 -13.97
C THR A 9 11.30 -3.79 -14.52
N GLY A 10 12.59 -3.47 -14.36
CA GLY A 10 13.20 -2.20 -14.76
C GLY A 10 13.03 -1.09 -13.72
N LYS A 11 12.51 -1.39 -12.53
CA LYS A 11 12.26 -0.39 -11.47
C LYS A 11 13.46 -0.30 -10.54
N THR A 12 13.78 0.91 -10.08
CA THR A 12 14.82 1.12 -9.08
C THR A 12 14.47 0.39 -7.77
N VAL A 13 15.43 -0.39 -7.29
CA VAL A 13 15.37 -1.15 -6.05
C VAL A 13 15.68 -0.22 -4.88
N PHE A 14 14.76 -0.17 -3.91
CA PHE A 14 14.90 0.65 -2.70
C PHE A 14 15.09 -0.17 -1.43
N ASP A 15 15.57 -1.41 -1.49
CA ASP A 15 15.65 -2.35 -0.35
C ASP A 15 16.15 -1.72 0.96
N ASN A 16 17.14 -0.83 0.88
CA ASN A 16 17.75 -0.17 2.03
C ASN A 16 16.80 0.78 2.80
N ILE A 17 15.76 1.33 2.17
CA ILE A 17 14.82 2.24 2.86
C ILE A 17 13.79 1.49 3.71
N TYR A 18 13.62 0.19 3.47
CA TYR A 18 12.69 -0.66 4.21
C TYR A 18 13.37 -1.45 5.34
N THR A 19 14.70 -1.43 5.45
CA THR A 19 15.44 -2.04 6.58
C THR A 19 15.77 -1.04 7.68
N SER A 20 15.43 0.24 7.50
CA SER A 20 15.68 1.29 8.48
C SER A 20 14.76 1.14 9.70
N PRO A 21 15.22 1.46 10.92
CA PRO A 21 14.40 1.30 12.13
C PRO A 21 13.27 2.34 12.25
N ASP A 22 13.27 3.38 11.41
CA ASP A 22 12.32 4.48 11.41
C ASP A 22 12.10 5.07 10.00
N PRO A 23 11.04 5.86 9.77
CA PRO A 23 10.61 6.24 8.42
C PRO A 23 11.43 7.36 7.78
N ARG A 24 12.47 7.92 8.43
CA ARG A 24 13.19 9.10 7.91
C ARG A 24 13.82 8.86 6.55
N ALA A 25 14.56 7.75 6.40
CA ALA A 25 15.20 7.40 5.14
C ALA A 25 14.17 7.11 4.04
N TYR A 26 13.07 6.44 4.39
CA TYR A 26 11.95 6.19 3.49
C TYR A 26 11.31 7.49 3.01
N CYS A 27 10.94 8.38 3.92
CA CYS A 27 10.30 9.66 3.59
C CYS A 27 11.22 10.56 2.77
N ALA A 28 12.52 10.62 3.06
CA ALA A 28 13.47 11.38 2.26
C ALA A 28 13.58 10.85 0.82
N ALA A 29 13.66 9.52 0.66
CA ALA A 29 13.71 8.90 -0.66
C ALA A 29 12.41 9.10 -1.46
N MET A 30 11.26 8.92 -0.81
CA MET A 30 9.95 9.08 -1.43
C MET A 30 9.66 10.54 -1.80
N GLN A 31 10.02 11.49 -0.93
CA GLN A 31 9.92 12.93 -1.23
C GLN A 31 10.79 13.30 -2.43
N GLY A 32 12.03 12.79 -2.50
CA GLY A 32 12.95 13.06 -3.61
C GLY A 32 12.47 12.54 -4.98
N LEU A 33 11.45 11.69 -5.00
CA LEU A 33 10.85 11.14 -6.22
C LEU A 33 9.41 11.62 -6.45
N ASP A 34 8.93 12.60 -5.69
CA ASP A 34 7.53 13.03 -5.71
C ASP A 34 6.54 11.84 -5.60
N TYR A 35 6.79 10.90 -4.68
CA TYR A 35 5.88 9.77 -4.48
C TYR A 35 4.54 10.25 -3.92
N VAL A 36 3.43 9.96 -4.61
CA VAL A 36 2.11 10.54 -4.29
C VAL A 36 0.95 9.54 -4.28
N ILE A 37 1.16 8.28 -4.68
CA ILE A 37 0.05 7.33 -4.85
C ILE A 37 -0.80 7.06 -3.60
N PRO A 38 -0.27 7.00 -2.37
CA PRO A 38 -1.12 6.82 -1.18
C PRO A 38 -2.21 7.89 -1.06
N GLU A 39 -1.84 9.16 -1.29
CA GLU A 39 -2.77 10.29 -1.23
C GLU A 39 -3.71 10.32 -2.43
N ARG A 40 -3.21 9.98 -3.63
CA ARG A 40 -4.05 9.94 -4.84
C ARG A 40 -5.11 8.82 -4.80
N ALA A 41 -4.80 7.71 -4.13
CA ALA A 41 -5.73 6.58 -3.98
C ALA A 41 -6.68 6.73 -2.77
N GLN A 42 -6.35 7.60 -1.82
CA GLN A 42 -7.09 7.79 -0.57
C GLN A 42 -8.61 8.01 -0.76
N PRO A 43 -9.10 8.82 -1.74
CA PRO A 43 -10.54 8.99 -1.92
C PRO A 43 -11.25 7.69 -2.31
N ILE A 44 -10.60 6.84 -3.11
CA ILE A 44 -11.15 5.55 -3.56
C ILE A 44 -11.17 4.56 -2.39
N PHE A 45 -10.11 4.52 -1.59
CA PHE A 45 -10.07 3.70 -0.37
C PHE A 45 -11.15 4.13 0.63
N SER A 46 -11.30 5.43 0.85
CA SER A 46 -12.30 5.97 1.77
C SER A 46 -13.73 5.66 1.30
N ASP A 47 -14.01 5.79 0.00
CA ASP A 47 -15.30 5.41 -0.58
C ASP A 47 -15.58 3.91 -0.42
N LEU A 48 -14.57 3.05 -0.62
CA LEU A 48 -14.70 1.62 -0.39
C LEU A 48 -15.11 1.32 1.06
N PHE A 49 -14.43 1.95 2.03
CA PHE A 49 -14.70 1.73 3.45
C PHE A 49 -16.09 2.24 3.86
N HIS A 50 -16.46 3.46 3.45
CA HIS A 50 -17.80 3.99 3.72
C HIS A 50 -18.89 3.13 3.10
N THR A 51 -18.69 2.65 1.87
CA THR A 51 -19.62 1.73 1.22
C THR A 51 -19.72 0.42 1.99
N TYR A 52 -18.61 -0.12 2.48
CA TYR A 52 -18.59 -1.36 3.27
C TYR A 52 -19.33 -1.20 4.60
N GLN A 53 -19.05 -0.11 5.33
CA GLN A 53 -19.72 0.23 6.60
C GLN A 53 -21.22 0.33 6.41
N HIS A 54 -21.66 1.02 5.36
CA HIS A 54 -23.07 1.18 5.04
C HIS A 54 -23.72 -0.14 4.63
N TYR A 55 -23.10 -0.90 3.72
CA TYR A 55 -23.67 -2.14 3.21
C TYR A 55 -23.81 -3.21 4.31
N TYR A 56 -22.80 -3.37 5.17
CA TYR A 56 -22.80 -4.38 6.24
C TYR A 56 -23.24 -3.87 7.61
N GLN A 57 -23.64 -2.60 7.72
CA GLN A 57 -24.01 -1.94 8.99
C GLN A 57 -22.91 -2.10 10.06
N ARG A 58 -21.65 -1.93 9.65
CA ARG A 58 -20.47 -2.07 10.50
C ARG A 58 -19.92 -0.69 10.85
N PRO A 59 -19.86 -0.31 12.14
CA PRO A 59 -19.35 1.00 12.53
C PRO A 59 -17.84 1.13 12.34
N GLN A 60 -17.08 0.03 12.52
CA GLN A 60 -15.64 -0.03 12.32
C GLN A 60 -15.30 -1.00 11.17
N VAL A 61 -14.27 -0.67 10.39
CA VAL A 61 -13.73 -1.53 9.32
C VAL A 61 -12.34 -2.00 9.70
N ASN A 62 -12.11 -3.32 9.64
CA ASN A 62 -10.77 -3.89 9.75
C ASN A 62 -10.09 -3.85 8.38
N VAL A 63 -9.09 -2.98 8.25
CA VAL A 63 -8.37 -2.78 6.99
C VAL A 63 -7.02 -3.45 7.06
N LEU A 64 -6.72 -4.29 6.08
CA LEU A 64 -5.38 -4.82 5.84
C LEU A 64 -4.69 -3.94 4.79
N ASP A 65 -3.56 -3.34 5.14
CA ASP A 65 -2.71 -2.56 4.24
C ASP A 65 -1.53 -3.42 3.78
N LEU A 66 -1.53 -3.82 2.51
CA LEU A 66 -0.53 -4.73 1.95
C LEU A 66 0.64 -3.96 1.36
N GLY A 67 1.84 -4.28 1.85
CA GLY A 67 3.04 -3.46 1.65
C GLY A 67 2.93 -2.15 2.43
N SER A 68 2.53 -2.23 3.70
CA SER A 68 2.20 -1.06 4.53
C SER A 68 3.39 -0.17 4.84
N SER A 69 4.63 -0.68 4.70
CA SER A 69 5.83 0.00 5.14
C SER A 69 5.66 0.45 6.61
N TYR A 70 6.04 1.69 6.93
CA TYR A 70 5.90 2.31 8.26
C TYR A 70 4.46 2.73 8.61
N GLY A 71 3.45 2.40 7.79
CA GLY A 71 2.05 2.76 8.02
C GLY A 71 1.61 4.07 7.35
N ILE A 72 2.12 4.36 6.14
CA ILE A 72 1.82 5.61 5.41
C ILE A 72 0.33 5.76 5.09
N ASN A 73 -0.32 4.73 4.56
CA ASN A 73 -1.76 4.80 4.30
C ASN A 73 -2.55 5.00 5.61
N ALA A 74 -2.11 4.40 6.72
CA ALA A 74 -2.75 4.58 8.02
C ALA A 74 -2.65 6.03 8.52
N ALA A 75 -1.51 6.70 8.33
CA ALA A 75 -1.35 8.11 8.64
C ALA A 75 -2.36 8.99 7.88
N LEU A 76 -2.52 8.76 6.57
CA LEU A 76 -3.46 9.51 5.73
C LEU A 76 -4.92 9.21 6.07
N LEU A 77 -5.26 7.93 6.24
CA LEU A 77 -6.64 7.47 6.38
C LEU A 77 -7.22 7.66 7.79
N ARG A 78 -6.42 7.47 8.84
CA ARG A 78 -6.89 7.55 10.24
C ARG A 78 -6.71 8.92 10.85
N TYR A 79 -5.63 9.61 10.49
CA TYR A 79 -5.19 10.85 11.13
C TYR A 79 -5.29 12.07 10.22
N ALA A 80 -5.89 11.94 9.03
CA ALA A 80 -6.10 13.02 8.07
C ALA A 80 -4.83 13.82 7.73
N MET A 81 -3.66 13.18 7.85
CA MET A 81 -2.40 13.78 7.41
C MET A 81 -2.35 13.83 5.88
N THR A 82 -1.52 14.72 5.35
CA THR A 82 -1.13 14.72 3.93
C THR A 82 0.27 14.14 3.75
N LEU A 83 0.63 13.71 2.54
CA LEU A 83 2.01 13.29 2.24
C LEU A 83 3.03 14.43 2.45
N PRO A 84 2.75 15.69 2.05
CA PRO A 84 3.59 16.82 2.43
C PRO A 84 3.82 16.95 3.94
N ASP A 85 2.79 16.75 4.77
CA ASP A 85 2.93 16.80 6.23
C ASP A 85 3.86 15.69 6.73
N LEU A 86 3.68 14.46 6.22
CA LEU A 86 4.54 13.32 6.58
C LEU A 86 5.99 13.54 6.14
N TYR A 87 6.20 14.05 4.93
CA TYR A 87 7.55 14.35 4.47
C TYR A 87 8.20 15.41 5.34
N ALA A 88 7.55 16.56 5.55
CA ALA A 88 8.08 17.59 6.44
C ALA A 88 8.35 17.08 7.87
N ARG A 89 7.47 16.21 8.40
CA ARG A 89 7.61 15.61 9.73
C ARG A 89 8.88 14.77 9.89
N TYR A 90 9.31 14.08 8.84
CA TYR A 90 10.43 13.14 8.90
C TYR A 90 11.72 13.67 8.24
N THR A 91 11.63 14.68 7.37
CA THR A 91 12.79 15.26 6.68
C THR A 91 13.26 16.60 7.27
N SER A 92 12.53 17.15 8.24
CA SER A 92 12.94 18.36 8.97
C SER A 92 14.20 18.17 9.81
N ASP A 93 14.99 19.24 9.97
CA ASP A 93 16.19 19.26 10.80
C ASP A 93 15.91 18.82 12.25
N SER A 94 14.75 19.19 12.79
CA SER A 94 14.33 18.77 14.14
C SER A 94 14.13 17.26 14.24
N ALA A 95 13.58 16.61 13.20
CA ALA A 95 13.45 15.16 13.16
C ALA A 95 14.80 14.46 12.94
N GLN A 96 15.72 15.08 12.21
CA GLN A 96 17.07 14.56 12.00
C GLN A 96 17.93 14.65 13.27
N ALA A 97 17.67 15.62 14.16
CA ALA A 97 18.36 15.76 15.44
C ALA A 97 17.91 14.74 16.51
N LEU A 98 16.79 14.02 16.30
CA LEU A 98 16.29 13.04 17.26
C LEU A 98 16.97 11.68 17.10
N SER A 99 17.13 10.95 18.21
CA SER A 99 17.36 9.51 18.15
C SER A 99 16.09 8.81 17.64
N THR A 100 16.23 7.57 17.17
CA THR A 100 15.08 6.75 16.75
C THR A 100 14.05 6.59 17.88
N ASP A 101 14.50 6.34 19.12
CA ASP A 101 13.60 6.20 20.27
C ASP A 101 12.85 7.50 20.59
N ALA A 102 13.53 8.64 20.52
CA ALA A 102 12.90 9.94 20.76
C ALA A 102 11.92 10.32 19.64
N LEU A 103 12.22 9.96 18.39
CA LEU A 103 11.32 10.12 17.26
C LEU A 103 10.06 9.27 17.42
N LEU A 104 10.24 8.00 17.80
CA LEU A 104 9.16 7.06 18.05
C LEU A 104 8.26 7.54 19.19
N GLU A 105 8.85 8.00 20.30
CA GLU A 105 8.10 8.52 21.44
C GLU A 105 7.29 9.76 21.08
N ARG A 106 7.87 10.70 20.31
CA ARG A 106 7.15 11.86 19.78
C ARG A 106 5.96 11.43 18.91
N ASP A 107 6.18 10.51 17.98
CA ASP A 107 5.11 10.01 17.11
C ASP A 107 4.01 9.31 17.91
N ARG A 108 4.38 8.48 18.89
CA ARG A 108 3.44 7.79 19.77
C ARG A 108 2.55 8.75 20.57
N GLN A 109 3.12 9.86 21.05
CA GLN A 109 2.36 10.90 21.74
C GLN A 109 1.41 11.62 20.77
N ASP A 110 1.93 12.10 19.64
CA ASP A 110 1.13 12.85 18.66
C ASP A 110 -0.05 12.01 18.12
N TYR A 111 0.16 10.74 17.77
CA TYR A 111 -0.90 9.87 17.26
C TYR A 111 -1.88 9.37 18.32
N ALA A 112 -1.53 9.46 19.61
CA ALA A 112 -2.46 9.17 20.71
C ALA A 112 -3.44 10.34 20.94
N ASP A 113 -2.99 11.57 20.70
CA ASP A 113 -3.79 12.79 20.90
C ASP A 113 -4.74 13.08 19.72
N ILE A 114 -4.45 12.55 18.53
CA ILE A 114 -5.31 12.71 17.36
C ILE A 114 -6.46 11.70 17.39
N ARG A 115 -7.69 12.20 17.24
CA ARG A 115 -8.88 11.35 17.11
C ARG A 115 -8.83 10.57 15.80
N ASP A 116 -9.07 9.26 15.85
CA ASP A 116 -9.31 8.46 14.64
C ASP A 116 -10.57 8.96 13.93
N HIS A 117 -10.39 9.53 12.74
CA HIS A 117 -11.47 10.20 12.00
C HIS A 117 -12.34 9.23 11.20
N ALA A 118 -11.84 8.03 10.90
CA ALA A 118 -12.48 7.09 9.99
C ALA A 118 -12.97 5.80 10.69
N ASN A 119 -12.70 5.66 11.99
CA ASN A 119 -13.02 4.48 12.79
C ASN A 119 -12.51 3.20 12.11
N LEU A 120 -11.23 3.21 11.71
CA LEU A 120 -10.57 2.10 11.05
C LEU A 120 -9.68 1.36 12.03
N HIS A 121 -9.64 0.03 11.92
CA HIS A 121 -8.60 -0.77 12.52
C HIS A 121 -7.61 -1.17 11.43
N MET A 122 -6.47 -0.49 11.36
CA MET A 122 -5.44 -0.72 10.34
C MET A 122 -4.46 -1.80 10.81
N THR A 123 -4.44 -2.92 10.10
CA THR A 123 -3.41 -3.95 10.19
C THR A 123 -2.43 -3.76 9.03
N GLY A 124 -1.15 -3.55 9.33
CA GLY A 124 -0.13 -3.49 8.28
C GLY A 124 0.45 -4.86 7.97
N MET A 125 0.63 -5.19 6.70
CA MET A 125 1.35 -6.40 6.27
C MET A 125 2.54 -6.01 5.41
N ASP A 126 3.72 -6.51 5.79
CA ASP A 126 4.97 -6.24 5.10
C ASP A 126 5.98 -7.37 5.39
N ILE A 127 7.06 -7.43 4.61
CA ILE A 127 8.23 -8.28 4.92
C ILE A 127 9.21 -7.57 5.86
N SER A 128 9.10 -6.25 5.99
CA SER A 128 9.95 -5.44 6.86
C SER A 128 9.48 -5.47 8.31
N ALA A 129 10.13 -6.31 9.13
CA ALA A 129 10.01 -6.27 10.58
C ALA A 129 10.23 -4.86 11.19
N PRO A 130 11.28 -4.10 10.84
CA PRO A 130 11.50 -2.78 11.46
C PRO A 130 10.41 -1.77 11.08
N ALA A 131 9.90 -1.78 9.86
CA ALA A 131 8.84 -0.86 9.44
C ALA A 131 7.52 -1.18 10.16
N LEU A 132 7.16 -2.47 10.25
CA LEU A 132 5.99 -2.92 11.01
C LEU A 132 6.12 -2.59 12.50
N HIS A 133 7.30 -2.82 13.09
CA HIS A 133 7.57 -2.48 14.49
C HIS A 133 7.34 -1.00 14.77
N TYR A 134 7.92 -0.12 13.95
CA TYR A 134 7.76 1.33 14.11
C TYR A 134 6.30 1.76 13.90
N GLY A 135 5.65 1.27 12.84
CA GLY A 135 4.24 1.59 12.56
C GLY A 135 3.31 1.15 13.69
N ARG A 136 3.60 0.01 14.32
CA ARG A 136 2.86 -0.46 15.50
C ARG A 136 3.14 0.37 16.74
N ALA A 137 4.41 0.59 17.05
CA ALA A 137 4.84 1.26 18.28
C ALA A 137 4.49 2.77 18.30
N SER A 138 4.44 3.41 17.13
CA SER A 138 3.98 4.79 16.98
C SER A 138 2.45 4.94 17.08
N GLY A 139 1.69 3.85 16.98
CA GLY A 139 0.22 3.89 16.99
C GLY A 139 -0.43 4.07 15.60
N LEU A 140 0.37 4.21 14.54
CA LEU A 140 -0.15 4.22 13.16
C LEU A 140 -0.92 2.94 12.83
N LEU A 141 -0.39 1.78 13.24
CA LEU A 141 -0.97 0.47 13.02
C LEU A 141 -1.53 -0.14 14.32
N GLN A 142 -2.73 -0.71 14.24
CA GLN A 142 -3.40 -1.41 15.34
C GLN A 142 -2.96 -2.88 15.44
N ASP A 143 -2.41 -3.43 14.37
CA ASP A 143 -1.83 -4.76 14.36
C ASP A 143 -0.87 -4.90 13.17
N THR A 144 -0.08 -5.96 13.15
CA THR A 144 0.91 -6.20 12.11
C THR A 144 0.99 -7.67 11.72
N VAL A 145 1.21 -7.94 10.44
CA VAL A 145 1.48 -9.26 9.88
C VAL A 145 2.82 -9.19 9.15
N GLU A 146 3.89 -9.64 9.81
CA GLU A 146 5.18 -9.84 9.14
C GLU A 146 5.14 -11.16 8.37
N ALA A 147 5.06 -11.11 7.04
CA ALA A 147 4.97 -12.31 6.22
C ALA A 147 5.40 -12.07 4.77
N ASN A 148 6.15 -13.01 4.21
CA ASN A 148 6.34 -13.13 2.76
C ASN A 148 5.41 -14.21 2.19
N LEU A 149 4.18 -13.82 1.86
CA LEU A 149 3.20 -14.75 1.30
C LEU A 149 3.45 -15.09 -0.19
N GLU A 150 4.48 -14.55 -0.84
CA GLU A 150 4.93 -15.07 -2.13
C GLU A 150 5.63 -16.42 -1.97
N VAL A 151 6.31 -16.63 -0.83
CA VAL A 151 7.10 -17.85 -0.56
C VAL A 151 6.36 -18.77 0.39
N ASP A 152 5.93 -18.24 1.54
CA ASP A 152 5.44 -19.06 2.64
C ASP A 152 3.92 -19.10 2.70
N ALA A 153 3.36 -20.14 3.31
CA ALA A 153 1.97 -20.14 3.75
C ALA A 153 1.84 -19.30 5.03
N PRO A 154 0.68 -18.65 5.28
CA PRO A 154 0.48 -17.94 6.53
C PRO A 154 0.56 -18.91 7.71
N THR A 155 1.29 -18.54 8.76
CA THR A 155 1.26 -19.26 10.04
C THR A 155 -0.14 -19.19 10.65
N PRO A 156 -0.51 -20.07 11.60
CA PRO A 156 -1.83 -20.03 12.23
C PRO A 156 -2.20 -18.66 12.83
N ALA A 157 -1.22 -17.97 13.45
CA ALA A 157 -1.43 -16.63 14.01
C ALA A 157 -1.65 -15.58 12.92
N GLN A 158 -0.87 -15.63 11.83
CA GLN A 158 -1.06 -14.75 10.69
C GLN A 158 -2.43 -14.99 10.03
N ALA A 159 -2.81 -16.26 9.80
CA ALA A 159 -4.10 -16.63 9.25
C ALA A 159 -5.27 -16.11 10.12
N GLN A 160 -5.17 -16.22 11.45
CA GLN A 160 -6.17 -15.66 12.37
C GLN A 160 -6.26 -14.13 12.26
N SER A 161 -5.13 -13.44 12.11
CA SER A 161 -5.13 -11.99 11.92
C SER A 161 -5.77 -11.59 10.58
N LEU A 162 -5.36 -12.26 9.50
CA LEU A 162 -5.89 -12.07 8.14
C LEU A 162 -7.40 -12.33 8.07
N ALA A 163 -7.90 -13.36 8.77
CA ALA A 163 -9.32 -13.72 8.77
C ALA A 163 -10.27 -12.62 9.26
N ARG A 164 -9.76 -11.60 9.96
CA ARG A 164 -10.53 -10.45 10.45
C ARG A 164 -10.68 -9.35 9.41
N THR A 165 -10.03 -9.47 8.26
CA THR A 165 -9.97 -8.41 7.24
C THR A 165 -11.34 -8.18 6.62
N ASP A 166 -11.84 -6.95 6.74
CA ASP A 166 -13.06 -6.48 6.08
C ASP A 166 -12.72 -5.90 4.69
N CYS A 167 -11.66 -5.10 4.65
CA CYS A 167 -11.16 -4.47 3.43
C CYS A 167 -9.64 -4.65 3.30
N LEU A 168 -9.16 -4.93 2.09
CA LEU A 168 -7.75 -5.04 1.75
C LEU A 168 -7.36 -3.89 0.80
N ILE A 169 -6.31 -3.15 1.12
CA ILE A 169 -5.80 -2.10 0.25
C ILE A 169 -4.33 -2.33 -0.12
N SER A 170 -3.92 -1.79 -1.27
CA SER A 170 -2.51 -1.52 -1.54
C SER A 170 -2.32 -0.35 -2.49
N SER A 171 -1.35 0.51 -2.18
CA SER A 171 -1.04 1.71 -2.98
C SER A 171 0.25 1.57 -3.81
N GLY A 172 1.19 0.70 -3.42
CA GLY A 172 2.49 0.62 -4.10
C GLY A 172 3.18 -0.74 -4.12
N CYS A 173 2.49 -1.84 -3.77
CA CYS A 173 3.14 -3.14 -3.56
C CYS A 173 3.18 -4.07 -4.78
N PHE A 174 2.32 -3.84 -5.78
CA PHE A 174 2.38 -4.61 -7.02
C PHE A 174 3.70 -4.32 -7.74
N GLY A 175 4.41 -5.39 -8.08
CA GLY A 175 5.81 -5.38 -8.53
C GLY A 175 6.67 -6.39 -7.79
N TYR A 176 6.36 -6.61 -6.51
CA TYR A 176 6.92 -7.70 -5.69
C TYR A 176 5.83 -8.56 -5.04
N VAL A 177 4.58 -8.09 -5.00
CA VAL A 177 3.39 -8.87 -4.66
C VAL A 177 2.67 -9.32 -5.93
N THR A 178 2.27 -10.59 -5.98
CA THR A 178 1.54 -11.20 -7.09
C THR A 178 0.15 -11.71 -6.65
N THR A 179 -0.56 -12.38 -7.56
CA THR A 179 -1.81 -13.08 -7.24
C THR A 179 -1.62 -14.13 -6.15
N THR A 180 -0.43 -14.72 -6.00
CA THR A 180 -0.10 -15.72 -4.97
C THR A 180 -0.42 -15.23 -3.56
N THR A 181 0.04 -14.01 -3.21
CA THR A 181 -0.25 -13.41 -1.91
C THR A 181 -1.75 -13.19 -1.73
N LEU A 182 -2.43 -12.67 -2.76
CA LEU A 182 -3.87 -12.40 -2.68
C LEU A 182 -4.69 -13.66 -2.51
N GLU A 183 -4.38 -14.74 -3.23
CA GLU A 183 -5.07 -16.03 -3.11
C GLU A 183 -4.94 -16.58 -1.68
N LYS A 184 -3.75 -16.49 -1.08
CA LYS A 184 -3.50 -16.90 0.32
C LYS A 184 -4.31 -16.05 1.30
N ILE A 185 -4.40 -14.74 1.09
CA ILE A 185 -5.23 -13.85 1.92
C ILE A 185 -6.73 -14.19 1.76
N ILE A 186 -7.21 -14.37 0.52
CA ILE A 186 -8.59 -14.76 0.22
C ILE A 186 -8.96 -16.09 0.88
N ALA A 187 -8.04 -17.05 0.88
CA ALA A 187 -8.21 -18.35 1.53
C ALA A 187 -8.31 -18.18 3.06
N ALA A 188 -7.42 -17.37 3.67
CA ALA A 188 -7.44 -17.10 5.11
C ALA A 188 -8.71 -16.36 5.57
N CYS A 189 -9.32 -15.57 4.69
CA CYS A 189 -10.55 -14.82 5.00
C CYS A 189 -11.84 -15.64 4.82
N GLN A 190 -11.80 -16.90 4.38
CA GLN A 190 -13.02 -17.69 4.22
C GLN A 190 -13.81 -17.83 5.54
N PRO A 191 -15.16 -17.82 5.50
CA PRO A 191 -16.01 -17.73 4.31
C PRO A 191 -16.25 -16.30 3.81
N ARG A 192 -15.82 -15.27 4.54
CA ARG A 192 -16.11 -13.86 4.24
C ARG A 192 -14.90 -13.18 3.61
N LYS A 193 -14.88 -13.16 2.28
CA LYS A 193 -13.81 -12.51 1.52
C LYS A 193 -13.83 -10.98 1.69
N PRO A 194 -12.67 -10.31 1.83
CA PRO A 194 -12.60 -8.87 2.05
C PRO A 194 -12.91 -8.11 0.76
N TRP A 195 -13.47 -6.91 0.85
CA TRP A 195 -13.49 -6.01 -0.31
C TRP A 195 -12.10 -5.45 -0.56
N MET A 196 -11.73 -5.21 -1.82
CA MET A 196 -10.35 -4.85 -2.16
C MET A 196 -10.27 -3.55 -2.95
N ALA A 197 -9.20 -2.78 -2.73
CA ALA A 197 -8.79 -1.70 -3.62
C ALA A 197 -7.27 -1.71 -3.83
N HIS A 198 -6.85 -1.78 -5.08
CA HIS A 198 -5.44 -1.95 -5.42
C HIS A 198 -5.00 -0.95 -6.47
N CYS A 199 -3.81 -0.38 -6.25
CA CYS A 199 -3.10 0.40 -7.26
C CYS A 199 -2.08 -0.49 -7.97
N VAL A 200 -2.22 -0.61 -9.29
CA VAL A 200 -1.40 -1.50 -10.13
C VAL A 200 -0.74 -0.66 -11.21
N LEU A 201 0.59 -0.55 -11.20
CA LEU A 201 1.31 0.16 -12.27
C LEU A 201 0.95 -0.44 -13.63
N ARG A 202 0.85 0.41 -14.65
CA ARG A 202 0.46 0.01 -16.01
C ARG A 202 1.36 -1.08 -16.63
N MET A 203 2.59 -1.19 -16.16
CA MET A 203 3.57 -2.19 -16.59
C MET A 203 3.39 -3.59 -15.96
N PHE A 204 2.40 -3.76 -15.08
CA PHE A 204 2.09 -5.02 -14.38
C PHE A 204 0.80 -5.66 -14.90
N PRO A 205 0.64 -7.00 -14.75
CA PRO A 205 -0.41 -7.77 -15.41
C PRO A 205 -1.79 -7.55 -14.76
N LEU A 206 -2.43 -6.43 -15.09
CA LEU A 206 -3.76 -6.05 -14.60
C LEU A 206 -4.85 -7.08 -14.97
N ASP A 207 -4.79 -7.63 -16.18
CA ASP A 207 -5.77 -8.60 -16.67
C ASP A 207 -5.69 -9.92 -15.92
N THR A 208 -4.47 -10.37 -15.58
CA THR A 208 -4.26 -11.56 -14.75
C THR A 208 -4.83 -11.37 -13.35
N LEU A 209 -4.57 -10.21 -12.74
CA LEU A 209 -5.14 -9.87 -11.44
C LEU A 209 -6.67 -9.81 -11.49
N SER A 210 -7.23 -9.16 -12.51
CA SER A 210 -8.67 -9.00 -12.68
C SER A 210 -9.36 -10.35 -12.90
N SER A 211 -8.78 -11.22 -13.75
CA SER A 211 -9.28 -12.57 -14.00
C SER A 211 -9.25 -13.42 -12.73
N MET A 212 -8.14 -13.41 -11.98
CA MET A 212 -8.04 -14.15 -10.71
C MET A 212 -9.11 -13.70 -9.71
N LEU A 213 -9.33 -12.39 -9.56
CA LEU A 213 -10.37 -11.88 -8.67
C LEU A 213 -11.77 -12.31 -9.14
N GLN A 214 -12.05 -12.28 -10.46
CA GLN A 214 -13.32 -12.76 -11.01
C GLN A 214 -13.53 -14.27 -10.77
N ASP A 215 -12.50 -15.09 -10.91
CA ASP A 215 -12.53 -16.53 -10.62
C ASP A 215 -12.82 -16.80 -9.13
N HIS A 216 -12.34 -15.91 -8.26
CA HIS A 216 -12.72 -15.88 -6.84
C HIS A 216 -14.09 -15.23 -6.56
N GLY A 217 -14.90 -14.95 -7.58
CA GLY A 217 -16.27 -14.45 -7.44
C GLY A 217 -16.38 -12.96 -7.10
N TYR A 218 -15.32 -12.18 -7.31
CA TYR A 218 -15.38 -10.73 -7.14
C TYR A 218 -15.99 -10.06 -8.38
N ARG A 219 -16.81 -9.03 -8.14
CA ARG A 219 -17.10 -8.01 -9.15
C ARG A 219 -15.95 -7.00 -9.15
N VAL A 220 -15.15 -7.04 -10.21
CA VAL A 220 -14.01 -6.14 -10.41
C VAL A 220 -14.44 -4.90 -11.19
N GLN A 221 -14.03 -3.73 -10.73
CA GLN A 221 -14.16 -2.45 -11.41
C GLN A 221 -12.78 -1.82 -11.56
N ILE A 222 -12.40 -1.51 -12.81
CA ILE A 222 -11.20 -0.74 -13.12
C ILE A 222 -11.61 0.73 -13.25
N HIS A 223 -10.97 1.62 -12.49
CA HIS A 223 -11.24 3.05 -12.56
C HIS A 223 -10.61 3.64 -13.82
N ALA A 224 -11.35 4.53 -14.51
CA ALA A 224 -10.90 5.14 -15.76
C ALA A 224 -9.70 6.09 -15.56
N THR A 225 -9.63 6.74 -14.39
CA THR A 225 -8.56 7.68 -14.06
C THR A 225 -7.32 6.93 -13.60
N LEU A 226 -6.20 7.19 -14.26
CA LEU A 226 -4.88 6.78 -13.80
C LEU A 226 -4.41 7.67 -12.66
N VAL A 227 -3.70 7.08 -11.69
CA VAL A 227 -3.09 7.82 -10.59
C VAL A 227 -1.57 7.83 -10.74
N PRO A 228 -0.89 8.99 -10.58
CA PRO A 228 0.56 9.02 -10.59
C PRO A 228 1.11 8.34 -9.34
N GLN A 229 2.22 7.62 -9.50
CA GLN A 229 2.96 7.01 -8.40
C GLN A 229 4.12 7.87 -7.93
N ARG A 230 5.11 8.06 -8.78
CA ARG A 230 6.31 8.87 -8.53
C ARG A 230 6.96 9.24 -9.85
N ARG A 231 7.86 10.20 -9.82
CA ARG A 231 8.81 10.45 -10.91
C ARG A 231 9.74 9.26 -11.09
N PHE A 232 10.24 9.10 -12.32
CA PHE A 232 11.36 8.20 -12.56
C PHE A 232 12.61 8.69 -11.82
N ALA A 233 13.36 7.76 -11.26
CA ALA A 233 14.62 8.03 -10.57
C ALA A 233 15.75 8.36 -11.56
N SER A 234 15.63 7.92 -12.82
CA SER A 234 16.58 8.21 -13.89
C SER A 234 15.96 8.07 -15.28
N ALA A 235 16.67 8.55 -16.30
CA ALA A 235 16.28 8.38 -17.69
C ALA A 235 16.34 6.90 -18.12
N GLU A 236 17.25 6.12 -17.54
CA GLU A 236 17.33 4.67 -17.78
C GLU A 236 16.08 3.96 -17.25
N GLU A 237 15.63 4.27 -16.03
CA GLU A 237 14.39 3.71 -15.49
C GLU A 237 13.18 4.04 -16.39
N GLN A 238 13.10 5.29 -16.85
CA GLN A 238 12.04 5.70 -17.78
C GLN A 238 12.08 4.90 -19.08
N GLN A 239 13.26 4.71 -19.67
CA GLN A 239 13.41 3.98 -20.92
C GLN A 239 13.03 2.50 -20.78
N GLU A 240 13.44 1.84 -19.70
CA GLU A 240 13.08 0.44 -19.43
C GLU A 240 11.57 0.28 -19.24
N VAL A 241 10.93 1.17 -18.48
CA VAL A 241 9.47 1.13 -18.27
C VAL A 241 8.71 1.41 -19.57
N ILE A 242 9.13 2.39 -20.37
CA ILE A 242 8.54 2.64 -21.69
C ILE A 242 8.66 1.41 -22.60
N THR A 243 9.84 0.78 -22.61
CA THR A 243 10.09 -0.43 -23.42
C THR A 243 9.18 -1.58 -22.99
N ARG A 244 9.02 -1.76 -21.67
CA ARG A 244 8.10 -2.76 -21.11
C ARG A 244 6.64 -2.48 -21.47
N LEU A 245 6.19 -1.22 -21.40
CA LEU A 245 4.83 -0.84 -21.79
C LEU A 245 4.57 -1.12 -23.26
N GLN A 246 5.52 -0.77 -24.14
CA GLN A 246 5.42 -1.06 -25.57
C GLN A 246 5.36 -2.57 -25.86
N ALA A 247 6.13 -3.39 -25.13
CA ALA A 247 6.06 -4.85 -25.24
C ALA A 247 4.72 -5.44 -24.75
N LEU A 248 3.96 -4.68 -23.95
CA LEU A 248 2.61 -5.02 -23.50
C LEU A 248 1.52 -4.36 -24.37
N ASP A 249 1.89 -3.74 -25.50
CA ASP A 249 0.99 -2.97 -26.36
C ASP A 249 0.26 -1.81 -25.65
N ILE A 250 0.88 -1.25 -24.60
CA ILE A 250 0.37 -0.11 -23.83
C ILE A 250 1.05 1.18 -24.28
N ASP A 251 0.26 2.19 -24.69
CA ASP A 251 0.77 3.48 -25.15
C ASP A 251 1.25 4.38 -23.98
N PRO A 252 2.56 4.72 -23.90
CA PRO A 252 3.09 5.56 -22.83
C PRO A 252 2.89 7.07 -23.07
N ARG A 253 2.38 7.48 -24.24
CA ARG A 253 2.32 8.90 -24.63
C ARG A 253 1.35 9.71 -23.77
N GLY A 254 1.83 10.86 -23.30
CA GLY A 254 1.10 11.72 -22.37
C GLY A 254 1.09 11.22 -20.91
N TRP A 255 1.80 10.14 -20.62
CA TRP A 255 1.85 9.48 -19.32
C TRP A 255 3.30 9.22 -18.90
N GLU A 256 3.84 8.02 -19.12
CA GLU A 256 5.21 7.66 -18.72
C GLU A 256 6.27 8.39 -19.53
N ASP A 257 5.95 8.85 -20.74
CA ASP A 257 6.83 9.77 -21.48
C ASP A 257 6.98 11.15 -20.82
N GLN A 258 6.08 11.53 -19.90
CA GLN A 258 6.14 12.77 -19.11
C GLN A 258 6.93 12.63 -17.80
N GLY A 259 7.62 11.50 -17.60
CA GLY A 259 8.54 11.32 -16.51
C GLY A 259 7.92 10.78 -15.21
N TRP A 260 6.75 10.15 -15.27
CA TRP A 260 6.03 9.58 -14.11
C TRP A 260 5.69 8.11 -14.32
N LEU A 261 5.66 7.35 -13.24
CA LEU A 261 4.97 6.07 -13.17
C LEU A 261 3.46 6.30 -12.94
N TYR A 262 2.61 5.57 -13.66
CA TYR A 262 1.16 5.62 -13.49
C TYR A 262 0.57 4.25 -13.15
N ALA A 263 -0.48 4.26 -12.32
CA ALA A 263 -1.22 3.09 -11.93
C ALA A 263 -2.69 3.16 -12.33
N HIS A 264 -3.25 2.00 -12.68
CA HIS A 264 -4.68 1.76 -12.57
C HIS A 264 -5.07 1.62 -11.11
N VAL A 265 -6.24 2.12 -10.75
CA VAL A 265 -6.89 1.74 -9.49
C VAL A 265 -7.99 0.74 -9.82
N ILE A 266 -8.00 -0.38 -9.12
CA ILE A 266 -9.08 -1.36 -9.19
C ILE A 266 -9.78 -1.45 -7.86
N THR A 267 -11.09 -1.68 -7.90
CA THR A 267 -11.86 -2.12 -6.74
C THR A 267 -12.50 -3.47 -7.03
N ALA A 268 -12.50 -4.35 -6.04
CA ALA A 268 -13.09 -5.68 -6.15
C ALA A 268 -14.02 -5.90 -4.97
N LYS A 269 -15.32 -6.05 -5.26
CA LYS A 269 -16.35 -6.25 -4.24
C LYS A 269 -16.90 -7.66 -4.39
N HIS A 270 -17.01 -8.37 -3.27
CA HIS A 270 -17.68 -9.66 -3.23
C HIS A 270 -19.02 -9.45 -2.52
N ASP A 271 -20.13 -9.82 -3.17
CA ASP A 271 -21.47 -9.52 -2.65
C ASP A 271 -21.80 -10.30 -1.36
N GLY A 272 -20.93 -11.25 -0.98
CA GLY A 272 -20.95 -11.94 0.30
C GLY A 272 -22.33 -12.54 0.56
N SER A 273 -22.55 -13.78 0.13
CA SER A 273 -23.66 -14.55 0.67
C SER A 273 -23.49 -14.62 2.18
N ILE A 274 -24.20 -13.76 2.91
CA ILE A 274 -24.45 -13.92 4.33
C ILE A 274 -25.32 -15.19 4.39
N PRO A 275 -24.86 -16.31 4.98
CA PRO A 275 -25.77 -17.39 5.28
C PRO A 275 -26.88 -16.77 6.14
N ARG A 276 -28.12 -16.81 5.65
CA ARG A 276 -29.29 -16.45 6.44
C ARG A 276 -29.37 -17.33 7.67
#